data_AF-A0A3P8A699-F1
#
_entry.id   AF-A0A3P8A699-F1
#
_cell.length_a   1.000
_cell.length_b   1.000
_cell.length_c   1.000
_cell.angle_alpha   90.00
_cell.angle_beta   90.00
_cell.angle_gamma   90.00
#
_symmetry.space_group_name_H-M   'P 1'
#
loop_
_entity.id
_entity.type
_entity.pdbx_description
1 polymer ?
#
loop_
_entity_poly.entity_id
_entity_poly.type
_entity_poly.pdbx_seq_one_letter_code
_entity_poly.pdbx_strand_id
1 'polypeptide(L)'
;MPDVLDSMYKHGGVSSILSTSFQNTKMRLYLPKFRLREGYAIKLKDHLRKLGINDAFCPLSADFSNVSDSDRMCISDVMHKAVFEVSQLDTCRKHIFGNCFDLS
;
A
#
# COMPACT_ATOMS: atom_id res chain seq x y z
N MET A 1 -20.68 -3.13 -9.81
CA MET A 1 -20.56 -4.60 -9.60
C MET A 1 -19.83 -4.85 -8.28
N PRO A 2 -20.57 -4.97 -7.16
CA PRO A 2 -19.99 -5.27 -5.85
C PRO A 2 -19.44 -6.70 -5.76
N ASP A 3 -20.08 -7.65 -6.43
CA ASP A 3 -19.75 -9.09 -6.32
C ASP A 3 -18.35 -9.41 -6.87
N VAL A 4 -17.93 -8.72 -7.92
CA VAL A 4 -16.58 -8.84 -8.48
C VAL A 4 -15.54 -8.29 -7.50
N LEU A 5 -15.83 -7.18 -6.84
CA LEU A 5 -14.93 -6.61 -5.82
C LEU A 5 -14.77 -7.57 -4.65
N ASP A 6 -15.87 -8.15 -4.16
CA ASP A 6 -15.84 -9.14 -3.07
C ASP A 6 -14.99 -10.38 -3.43
N SER A 7 -15.09 -10.85 -4.68
CA SER A 7 -14.22 -11.96 -5.15
C SER A 7 -12.74 -11.57 -5.24
N MET A 8 -12.41 -10.31 -5.56
CA MET A 8 -11.03 -9.83 -5.65
C MET A 8 -10.38 -9.66 -4.27
N TYR A 9 -11.16 -9.25 -3.26
CA TYR A 9 -10.67 -9.07 -1.89
C TYR A 9 -10.46 -10.39 -1.13
N LYS A 10 -10.94 -11.52 -1.65
CA LYS A 10 -10.69 -12.84 -1.07
C LYS A 10 -9.24 -13.28 -1.29
N HIS A 11 -8.70 -14.01 -0.31
CA HIS A 11 -7.36 -14.58 -0.40
C HIS A 11 -7.22 -15.41 -1.68
N GLY A 12 -6.22 -15.08 -2.51
CA GLY A 12 -5.99 -15.74 -3.79
C GLY A 12 -6.91 -15.33 -4.95
N GLY A 13 -7.88 -14.41 -4.74
CA GLY A 13 -8.83 -13.98 -5.77
C GLY A 13 -8.13 -13.38 -7.00
N VAL A 14 -7.22 -12.41 -6.77
CA VAL A 14 -6.41 -11.82 -7.84
C VAL A 14 -5.50 -12.85 -8.51
N SER A 15 -4.95 -13.80 -7.74
CA SER A 15 -4.07 -14.84 -8.27
C SER A 15 -4.83 -15.77 -9.19
N SER A 16 -6.09 -16.10 -8.87
CA SER A 16 -6.95 -16.92 -9.72
C SER A 16 -7.26 -16.24 -11.06
N ILE A 17 -7.48 -14.91 -11.04
CA ILE A 17 -7.71 -14.12 -12.26
C ILE A 17 -6.42 -14.07 -13.09
N LEU A 18 -5.27 -13.85 -12.45
CA LEU A 18 -3.99 -13.73 -13.12
C LEU A 18 -3.44 -15.06 -13.64
N SER A 19 -3.81 -16.18 -13.02
CA SER A 19 -3.42 -17.53 -13.47
C SER A 19 -4.22 -18.02 -14.67
N THR A 20 -5.32 -17.33 -15.02
CA THR A 20 -6.08 -17.65 -16.24
C THR A 20 -5.40 -17.04 -17.45
N SER A 21 -5.49 -17.69 -18.61
CA SER A 21 -4.93 -17.15 -19.85
C SER A 21 -5.71 -15.93 -20.31
N PHE A 22 -5.06 -14.77 -20.42
CA PHE A 22 -5.65 -13.58 -21.01
C PHE A 22 -5.61 -13.68 -22.54
N GLN A 23 -6.74 -13.37 -23.18
CA GLN A 23 -6.79 -13.20 -24.62
C GLN A 23 -6.78 -11.72 -24.98
N ASN A 24 -6.04 -11.38 -26.03
CA ASN A 24 -6.05 -10.02 -26.55
C ASN A 24 -7.39 -9.77 -27.27
N THR A 25 -8.32 -9.12 -26.58
CA THR A 25 -9.67 -8.86 -27.08
C THR A 25 -9.86 -7.37 -27.33
N LYS A 26 -10.26 -7.02 -28.55
CA LYS A 26 -10.67 -5.65 -28.87
C LYS A 26 -12.04 -5.37 -28.28
N MET A 27 -12.12 -4.44 -27.34
CA MET A 27 -13.37 -4.03 -26.69
C MET A 27 -13.48 -2.51 -26.59
N ARG A 28 -14.71 -2.00 -26.49
CA ARG A 28 -14.97 -0.59 -26.14
C ARG A 28 -15.08 -0.49 -24.63
N LEU A 29 -14.07 0.09 -23.99
CA LEU A 29 -14.03 0.30 -22.55
C LEU A 29 -14.34 1.76 -22.23
N TYR A 30 -15.27 1.99 -21.30
CA TYR A 30 -15.45 3.29 -20.66
C TYR A 30 -14.79 3.24 -19.29
N LEU A 31 -13.69 3.98 -19.14
CA LEU A 31 -13.03 4.20 -17.85
C LEU A 31 -13.20 5.67 -17.45
N PRO A 32 -13.96 5.97 -16.39
CA PRO A 32 -14.15 7.35 -15.96
C PRO A 32 -12.82 7.96 -15.50
N LYS A 33 -12.69 9.28 -15.65
CA LYS A 33 -11.60 10.02 -15.03
C LYS A 33 -11.86 10.11 -13.54
N PHE A 34 -10.88 9.78 -12.72
CA PHE A 34 -10.99 9.91 -11.27
C PHE A 34 -9.63 10.16 -10.64
N ARG A 35 -9.65 10.72 -9.44
CA ARG A 35 -8.46 10.94 -8.64
C ARG A 35 -8.72 10.42 -7.24
N LEU A 36 -7.97 9.39 -6.84
CA LEU A 36 -7.92 8.89 -5.49
C LEU A 36 -6.77 9.59 -4.76
N ARG A 37 -7.13 10.30 -3.69
CA ARG A 37 -6.16 10.84 -2.74
C ARG A 37 -6.58 10.36 -1.37
N GLU A 38 -5.65 9.75 -0.66
CA GLU A 38 -5.80 9.62 0.79
C GLU A 38 -5.77 11.03 1.39
N GLY A 39 -6.90 11.46 1.97
CA GLY A 39 -7.08 12.81 2.51
C GLY A 39 -6.15 13.10 3.71
N TYR A 40 -5.75 12.03 4.41
CA TYR A 40 -4.74 12.00 5.44
C TYR A 40 -3.83 10.81 5.17
N ALA A 41 -2.58 10.89 5.59
CA ALA A 41 -1.70 9.75 5.45
C ALA A 41 -2.13 8.63 6.42
N ILE A 42 -2.12 7.38 5.93
CA ILE A 42 -2.58 6.20 6.66
C ILE A 42 -1.51 5.82 7.69
N LYS A 43 -1.93 5.74 8.96
CA LYS A 43 -1.12 5.17 10.03
C LYS A 43 -1.12 3.65 9.95
N LEU A 44 0.07 3.09 9.72
CA LEU A 44 0.24 1.66 9.52
C LEU A 44 0.72 0.93 10.78
N LYS A 45 1.07 1.62 11.87
CA LYS A 45 1.58 0.99 13.10
C LYS A 45 0.74 -0.20 13.57
N ASP A 46 -0.57 0.00 13.76
CA ASP A 46 -1.46 -1.07 14.24
C ASP A 46 -1.63 -2.22 13.25
N HIS A 47 -1.60 -1.92 11.95
CA HIS A 47 -1.67 -2.92 10.89
C HIS A 47 -0.41 -3.78 10.87
N LEU A 48 0.77 -3.16 10.93
CA LEU A 48 2.07 -3.85 10.93
C LEU A 48 2.26 -4.70 12.20
N ARG A 49 1.81 -4.22 13.36
CA ARG A 49 1.79 -5.01 14.59
C ARG A 49 0.92 -6.25 14.49
N LYS A 50 -0.27 -6.13 13.90
CA LYS A 50 -1.17 -7.28 13.63
C LYS A 50 -0.55 -8.28 12.64
N LEU A 51 0.33 -7.81 11.75
CA LEU A 51 1.09 -8.66 10.83
C LEU A 51 2.36 -9.28 11.46
N GLY A 52 2.63 -9.01 12.75
CA GLY A 52 3.73 -9.61 13.50
C GLY A 52 4.95 -8.71 13.68
N ILE A 53 4.97 -7.52 13.09
CA ILE A 53 6.07 -6.56 13.24
C ILE A 53 5.85 -5.78 14.52
N ASN A 54 6.22 -6.37 15.66
CA ASN A 54 6.05 -5.76 16.98
C ASN A 54 7.36 -5.16 17.51
N ASP A 55 8.48 -5.85 17.33
CA ASP A 55 9.77 -5.48 17.92
C ASP A 55 10.24 -4.10 17.47
N ALA A 56 10.02 -3.77 16.19
CA ALA A 56 10.36 -2.49 15.59
C ALA A 56 9.71 -1.26 16.28
N PHE A 57 8.60 -1.46 17.01
CA PHE A 57 7.86 -0.40 17.71
C PHE A 57 8.10 -0.40 19.24
N CYS A 58 9.00 -1.25 19.74
CA CYS A 58 9.24 -1.44 21.16
C CYS A 58 10.69 -1.04 21.50
N PRO A 59 10.92 0.00 22.33
CA PRO A 59 12.27 0.47 22.65
C PRO A 59 13.22 -0.57 23.27
N LEU A 60 12.67 -1.63 23.89
CA LEU A 60 13.45 -2.66 24.56
C LEU A 60 13.88 -3.80 23.62
N SER A 61 13.23 -3.95 22.48
CA SER A 61 13.45 -5.05 21.53
C SER A 61 13.77 -4.58 20.11
N ALA A 62 13.55 -3.29 19.81
CA ALA A 62 13.91 -2.68 18.55
C ALA A 62 15.44 -2.67 18.38
N ASP A 63 15.92 -3.29 17.31
CA ASP A 63 17.32 -3.26 16.92
C ASP A 63 17.45 -2.55 15.56
N PHE A 64 17.90 -1.30 15.63
CA PHE A 64 18.21 -0.46 14.45
C PHE A 64 19.70 -0.09 14.40
N SER A 65 20.57 -0.91 15.00
CA SER A 65 22.03 -0.70 15.04
C SER A 65 22.67 -0.54 13.66
N ASN A 66 22.10 -1.17 12.62
CA ASN A 66 22.55 -1.02 11.23
C ASN A 66 22.12 0.31 10.57
N VAL A 67 21.30 1.12 11.23
CA VAL A 67 20.79 2.41 10.74
C VAL A 67 21.39 3.59 11.51
N SER A 68 21.59 3.43 12.82
CA SER A 68 22.14 4.47 13.69
C SER A 68 22.86 3.85 14.89
N ASP A 69 23.93 4.51 15.35
CA ASP A 69 24.64 4.18 16.60
C ASP A 69 23.87 4.62 17.86
N SER A 70 22.66 5.18 17.72
CA SER A 70 21.84 5.59 18.85
C SER A 70 21.26 4.39 19.59
N ASP A 71 21.71 4.20 20.84
CA ASP A 71 21.10 3.25 21.74
C ASP A 71 19.64 3.64 22.03
N ARG A 72 18.71 2.70 21.83
CA ARG A 72 17.26 2.79 22.11
C ARG A 72 16.39 3.54 21.09
N MET A 73 16.79 3.55 19.83
CA MET A 73 15.93 4.02 18.75
C MET A 73 14.79 3.04 18.46
N CYS A 74 13.56 3.52 18.27
CA CYS A 74 12.45 2.68 17.81
C CYS A 74 11.51 3.43 16.85
N ILE A 75 10.65 2.71 16.14
CA ILE A 75 9.64 3.35 15.28
C ILE A 75 8.49 3.88 16.13
N SER A 76 8.26 5.18 16.07
CA SER A 76 7.11 5.87 16.67
C SER A 76 5.84 5.52 15.92
N ASP A 77 5.84 5.72 14.59
CA ASP A 77 4.71 5.52 13.69
C ASP A 77 5.20 5.28 12.25
N VAL A 78 4.35 4.67 11.42
CA VAL A 78 4.61 4.47 9.99
C VAL A 78 3.48 5.11 9.21
N MET A 79 3.85 6.05 8.34
CA MET A 79 2.91 6.89 7.62
C MET A 79 2.98 6.63 6.12
N HIS A 80 1.87 6.18 5.53
CA HIS A 80 1.74 5.92 4.10
C HIS A 80 0.81 6.94 3.44
N LYS A 81 1.23 7.50 2.31
CA LYS A 81 0.38 8.39 1.51
C LYS A 81 0.46 8.00 0.04
N ALA A 82 -0.69 7.67 -0.54
CA ALA A 82 -0.82 7.38 -1.96
C ALA A 82 -1.74 8.38 -2.68
N VAL A 83 -1.33 8.75 -3.90
CA VAL A 83 -2.14 9.56 -4.82
C VAL A 83 -2.21 8.84 -6.16
N PHE A 84 -3.42 8.54 -6.61
CA PHE A 84 -3.68 7.87 -7.89
C PHE A 84 -4.62 8.73 -8.74
N GLU A 85 -4.29 8.90 -10.01
CA GLU A 85 -5.06 9.73 -10.93
C GLU A 85 -5.20 9.02 -12.28
N VAL A 86 -6.44 8.93 -12.75
CA VAL A 86 -6.81 8.40 -14.05
C VAL A 86 -7.35 9.54 -14.90
N SER A 87 -6.66 9.81 -16.00
CA SER A 87 -7.06 10.77 -17.02
C SER A 87 -6.97 10.12 -18.40
N GLN A 88 -7.83 10.55 -19.35
CA GLN A 88 -7.96 9.93 -20.69
C GLN A 88 -6.89 10.37 -21.71
N LEU A 89 -5.69 10.75 -21.28
CA LEU A 89 -4.63 11.15 -22.21
C LEU A 89 -3.33 10.42 -21.84
N ASP A 90 -3.15 9.28 -22.50
CA ASP A 90 -1.91 8.54 -22.83
C ASP A 90 -0.84 8.31 -21.75
N THR A 91 -1.08 8.61 -20.48
CA THR A 91 -0.14 8.29 -19.40
C THR A 91 -0.88 8.19 -18.07
N CYS A 92 -0.94 6.98 -17.50
CA CYS A 92 -1.18 6.85 -16.06
C CYS A 92 -0.02 7.54 -15.33
N ARG A 93 -0.18 8.82 -14.97
CA ARG A 93 0.83 9.56 -14.22
C ARG A 93 0.85 9.01 -12.79
N LYS A 94 1.73 8.06 -12.52
CA LYS A 94 1.99 7.55 -11.18
C LYS A 94 2.84 8.59 -10.44
N HIS A 95 2.39 9.06 -9.28
CA HIS A 95 3.13 10.04 -8.48
C HIS A 95 3.23 9.60 -7.02
N ILE A 96 4.49 9.36 -6.63
CA ILE A 96 5.09 9.20 -5.29
C ILE A 96 4.33 8.31 -4.29
N PHE A 97 4.90 7.13 -4.05
CA PHE A 97 4.72 6.39 -2.81
C PHE A 97 5.76 6.90 -1.80
N GLY A 98 5.33 7.63 -0.79
CA GLY A 98 6.18 8.03 0.33
C GLY A 98 5.82 7.20 1.55
N ASN A 99 6.77 6.41 2.04
CA ASN A 99 6.69 5.85 3.39
C ASN A 99 7.57 6.72 4.28
N CYS A 100 6.97 7.31 5.32
CA CYS A 100 7.72 8.01 6.35
C CYS A 100 7.71 7.16 7.62
N PHE A 101 8.89 6.91 8.16
CA PHE A 101 9.08 6.29 9.46
C PHE A 101 9.38 7.41 10.44
N ASP A 102 8.49 7.60 11.40
CA ASP A 102 8.75 8.45 12.55
C ASP A 102 9.55 7.63 13.57
N LEU A 103 10.63 8.19 14.12
CA LEU A 103 11.59 7.52 14.98
C LEU A 103 11.65 8.25 16.32
N SER A 104 11.51 7.51 17.42
CA SER A 104 11.54 8.01 18.81
C SER A 104 12.83 7.62 19.50
#